data_AF-A0A2A2J2T3-F1
#
_entry.id   AF-A0A2A2J2T3-F1
#
_cell.length_a   1.000
_cell.length_b   1.000
_cell.length_c   1.000
_cell.angle_alpha   90.00
_cell.angle_beta   90.00
_cell.angle_gamma   90.00
#
_symmetry.space_group_name_H-M   'P 1'
#
loop_
_entity.id
_entity.type
_entity.pdbx_description
1 polymer ?
#
loop_
_entity_poly.entity_id
_entity_poly.type
_entity_poly.pdbx_seq_one_letter_code
_entity_poly.pdbx_strand_id
1 'polypeptide(L)'
;MLLVKLLVTLTFFCLVSGQNYHLTTTYSGSSFFDGWDFISSDDPTHGVVDYKDRATAQNMGLISVINGKVKIAADMNNKYPAGRGRPSVRIETKTRYNSGLFIYDIDHMPTGPGSWPAFWAYGDNWPDNGEIDILEGIDGMNFNAMTLHTRQDCSMSQDDNTFFSGHWADGSNGQPATNCWVGAPNQYSNQGCSIQGPSGTFGDRFNRAGGGVFVAEWDHNNFIKVWVFSRSQVPSDITQGNPNPGNWGTPMAYFRIGSNCSPDHFNMLTVVINLTFCGDWAGNVYPGGPQACESTVRDNPQLFTDAYWIINYLKFPWVIELKNILLRNLFNININVNVNVNNEYNCDGDCERRDTSQSTSTSFTEEVPQRSNGQKEQTQTERLKRDICSRSSVSPLGSARIRIALTQPRATKRRNENR
;
A
#
# COMPACT_ATOMS: atom_id res chain seq x y z
N MET A 1 -7.82 -59.73 31.22
CA MET A 1 -8.22 -59.02 29.99
C MET A 1 -7.59 -57.64 30.02
N LEU A 2 -6.64 -57.40 29.11
CA LEU A 2 -5.93 -56.14 28.90
C LEU A 2 -6.93 -55.01 28.54
N LEU A 3 -6.86 -53.87 29.22
CA LEU A 3 -7.36 -52.60 28.68
C LEU A 3 -6.16 -51.66 28.46
N VAL A 4 -5.76 -51.54 27.21
CA VAL A 4 -4.80 -50.55 26.73
C VAL A 4 -5.50 -49.19 26.75
N LYS A 5 -5.07 -48.29 27.63
CA LYS A 5 -5.44 -46.86 27.56
C LYS A 5 -4.61 -46.20 26.47
N LEU A 6 -5.20 -45.98 25.31
CA LEU A 6 -4.62 -45.16 24.25
C LEU A 6 -4.91 -43.68 24.58
N LEU A 7 -3.89 -42.94 25.03
CA LEU A 7 -3.92 -41.47 25.04
C LEU A 7 -3.91 -40.99 23.59
N VAL A 8 -4.95 -40.29 23.16
CA VAL A 8 -4.91 -39.50 21.93
C VAL A 8 -4.56 -38.06 22.33
N THR A 9 -3.28 -37.73 22.31
CA THR A 9 -2.82 -36.34 22.33
C THR A 9 -3.18 -35.69 21.01
N LEU A 10 -4.21 -34.85 21.02
CA LEU A 10 -4.61 -34.01 19.89
C LEU A 10 -3.59 -32.86 19.78
N THR A 11 -2.47 -33.08 19.07
CA THR A 11 -1.59 -31.98 18.66
C THR A 11 -2.31 -31.13 17.64
N PHE A 12 -2.85 -30.00 18.10
CA PHE A 12 -3.33 -28.92 17.25
C PHE A 12 -2.10 -28.32 16.56
N PHE A 13 -1.77 -28.79 15.35
CA PHE A 13 -0.85 -28.05 14.49
C PHE A 13 -1.57 -26.76 14.10
N CYS A 14 -1.22 -25.67 14.76
CA CYS A 14 -1.53 -24.34 14.25
C CYS A 14 -0.74 -24.20 12.94
N LEU A 15 -1.41 -24.36 11.81
CA LEU A 15 -0.88 -23.96 10.53
C LEU A 15 -0.75 -22.43 10.59
N VAL A 16 0.44 -21.96 10.95
CA VAL A 16 0.80 -20.55 10.75
C VAL A 16 0.85 -20.36 9.24
N SER A 17 -0.24 -19.85 8.69
CA SER A 17 -0.30 -19.40 7.30
C SER A 17 0.57 -18.16 7.20
N GLY A 18 1.89 -18.35 7.01
CA GLY A 18 2.79 -17.25 6.69
C GLY A 18 2.40 -16.68 5.34
N GLN A 19 1.89 -15.45 5.31
CA GLN A 19 1.70 -14.72 4.06
C GLN A 19 3.09 -14.44 3.50
N ASN A 20 3.46 -15.16 2.44
CA ASN A 20 4.72 -14.91 1.74
C ASN A 20 4.50 -13.79 0.74
N TYR A 21 5.02 -12.64 1.11
CA TYR A 21 5.14 -11.46 0.27
C TYR A 21 6.18 -11.72 -0.83
N HIS A 22 5.84 -11.46 -2.09
CA HIS A 22 6.78 -11.51 -3.22
C HIS A 22 7.07 -10.12 -3.75
N LEU A 23 8.33 -9.69 -3.67
CA LEU A 23 8.80 -8.38 -4.14
C LEU A 23 8.63 -8.25 -5.66
N THR A 24 7.85 -7.27 -6.11
CA THR A 24 7.69 -7.01 -7.55
C THR A 24 8.69 -5.98 -8.07
N THR A 25 8.99 -4.93 -7.30
CA THR A 25 9.86 -3.83 -7.75
C THR A 25 10.73 -3.27 -6.64
N THR A 26 11.98 -2.94 -6.98
CA THR A 26 12.91 -2.21 -6.10
C THR A 26 13.36 -0.94 -6.78
N TYR A 27 13.22 0.18 -6.09
CA TYR A 27 13.71 1.48 -6.49
C TYR A 27 14.86 1.83 -5.57
N SER A 28 16.08 1.81 -6.10
CA SER A 28 17.31 2.07 -5.34
C SER A 28 18.45 2.44 -6.28
N GLY A 29 19.47 3.13 -5.77
CA GLY A 29 20.67 3.42 -6.55
C GLY A 29 20.38 4.17 -7.85
N SER A 30 21.19 3.89 -8.88
CA SER A 30 21.16 4.64 -10.15
C SER A 30 19.85 4.51 -10.93
N SER A 31 19.11 3.41 -10.75
CA SER A 31 17.83 3.18 -11.42
C SER A 31 16.63 3.69 -10.64
N PHE A 32 16.83 4.30 -9.46
CA PHE A 32 15.73 4.77 -8.62
C PHE A 32 14.76 5.65 -9.39
N PHE A 33 15.25 6.64 -10.14
CA PHE A 33 14.41 7.63 -10.83
C PHE A 33 13.73 7.12 -12.11
N ASP A 34 13.99 5.88 -12.55
CA ASP A 34 13.52 5.42 -13.86
C ASP A 34 12.05 5.04 -13.87
N GLY A 35 11.52 4.60 -12.73
CA GLY A 35 10.09 4.30 -12.57
C GLY A 35 9.25 5.47 -12.08
N TRP A 36 9.76 6.71 -12.16
CA TRP A 36 9.05 7.92 -11.72
C TRP A 36 8.92 8.95 -12.84
N ASP A 37 7.81 9.68 -12.80
CA ASP A 37 7.61 10.92 -13.53
C ASP A 37 7.92 12.11 -12.61
N PHE A 38 8.55 13.15 -13.17
CA PHE A 38 8.88 14.38 -12.44
C PHE A 38 7.83 15.42 -12.75
N ILE A 39 7.11 15.86 -11.72
CA ILE A 39 6.02 16.80 -11.86
C ILE A 39 6.58 18.21 -11.81
N SER A 40 6.23 19.03 -12.80
CA SER A 40 6.69 20.41 -12.90
C SER A 40 5.54 21.42 -12.95
N SER A 41 4.29 20.98 -12.74
CA SER A 41 3.12 21.85 -12.61
C SER A 41 3.12 22.58 -11.26
N ASP A 42 2.26 23.58 -11.13
CA ASP A 42 2.06 24.28 -9.85
C ASP A 42 1.64 23.30 -8.74
N ASP A 43 2.04 23.63 -7.52
CA ASP A 43 1.78 22.81 -6.34
C ASP A 43 0.28 22.83 -6.02
N PRO A 44 -0.40 21.66 -5.99
CA PRO A 44 -1.83 21.61 -5.68
C PRO A 44 -2.19 22.14 -4.29
N THR A 45 -1.21 22.11 -3.37
CA THR A 45 -1.31 22.63 -2.00
C THR A 45 -0.88 24.10 -1.86
N HIS A 46 -0.77 24.82 -3.00
CA HIS A 46 -0.43 26.24 -3.07
C HIS A 46 0.88 26.62 -2.36
N GLY A 47 1.83 25.70 -2.30
CA GLY A 47 3.11 25.93 -1.66
C GLY A 47 4.02 26.90 -2.42
N VAL A 48 4.99 27.46 -1.69
CA VAL A 48 6.05 28.34 -2.22
C VAL A 48 7.17 27.48 -2.78
N VAL A 49 6.85 26.72 -3.81
CA VAL A 49 7.73 25.73 -4.44
C VAL A 49 7.69 25.83 -5.97
N ASP A 50 8.82 25.59 -6.61
CA ASP A 50 8.95 25.52 -8.07
C ASP A 50 9.46 24.14 -8.47
N TYR A 51 8.56 23.16 -8.60
CA TYR A 51 8.96 21.80 -8.93
C TYR A 51 9.62 21.70 -10.30
N LYS A 52 10.76 21.01 -10.34
CA LYS A 52 11.59 20.88 -11.54
C LYS A 52 11.44 19.51 -12.20
N ASP A 53 11.47 19.52 -13.54
CA ASP A 53 11.66 18.31 -14.32
C ASP A 53 13.01 17.63 -14.00
N ARG A 54 13.16 16.35 -14.38
CA ARG A 54 14.33 15.53 -14.06
C ARG A 54 15.65 16.15 -14.52
N ALA A 55 15.70 16.69 -15.74
CA ALA A 55 16.94 17.21 -16.32
C ALA A 55 17.37 18.49 -15.61
N THR A 56 16.42 19.40 -15.36
CA THR A 56 16.65 20.63 -14.62
C THR A 56 17.06 20.33 -13.17
N ALA A 57 16.35 19.44 -12.48
CA ALA A 57 16.65 19.02 -11.11
C ALA A 57 18.07 18.43 -10.99
N GLN A 58 18.49 17.61 -11.96
CA GLN A 58 19.83 17.04 -11.99
C GLN A 58 20.90 18.11 -12.22
N ASN A 59 20.69 19.02 -13.17
CA ASN A 59 21.62 20.11 -13.47
C ASN A 59 21.79 21.08 -12.29
N MET A 60 20.72 21.28 -11.52
CA MET A 60 20.73 22.09 -10.30
C MET A 60 21.29 21.34 -9.07
N GLY A 61 21.56 20.03 -9.19
CA GLY A 61 22.03 19.20 -8.07
C GLY A 61 20.95 18.87 -7.04
N LEU A 62 19.68 19.04 -7.38
CA LEU A 62 18.54 18.71 -6.52
C LEU A 62 18.35 17.20 -6.40
N ILE A 63 18.72 16.45 -7.43
CA ILE A 63 18.72 14.98 -7.40
C ILE A 63 20.12 14.43 -7.67
N SER A 64 20.47 13.37 -6.95
CA SER A 64 21.71 12.62 -7.21
C SER A 64 21.65 11.22 -6.61
N VAL A 65 22.58 10.37 -7.01
CA VAL A 65 22.82 9.07 -6.38
C VAL A 65 24.29 9.02 -5.96
N ILE A 66 24.54 8.89 -4.67
CA ILE A 66 25.88 8.89 -4.08
C ILE A 66 26.01 7.65 -3.20
N ASN A 67 27.00 6.80 -3.48
CA ASN A 67 27.25 5.56 -2.75
C ASN A 67 26.00 4.65 -2.64
N GLY A 68 25.20 4.60 -3.71
CA GLY A 68 23.96 3.81 -3.77
C GLY A 68 22.74 4.44 -3.10
N LYS A 69 22.91 5.56 -2.38
CA LYS A 69 21.81 6.30 -1.75
C LYS A 69 21.33 7.42 -2.66
N VAL A 70 20.03 7.61 -2.67
CA VAL A 70 19.37 8.61 -3.51
C VAL A 70 19.17 9.87 -2.68
N LYS A 71 19.55 11.02 -3.23
CA LYS A 71 19.26 12.33 -2.66
C LYS A 71 18.22 13.05 -3.50
N ILE A 72 17.22 13.62 -2.83
CA ILE A 72 16.22 14.54 -3.41
C ILE A 72 16.17 15.76 -2.49
N ALA A 73 16.44 16.95 -3.01
CA ALA A 73 16.61 18.17 -2.22
C ALA A 73 15.88 19.37 -2.83
N ALA A 74 15.63 20.39 -2.02
CA ALA A 74 15.34 21.73 -2.50
C ALA A 74 16.63 22.50 -2.81
N ASP A 75 16.54 23.61 -3.56
CA ASP A 75 17.66 24.54 -3.70
C ASP A 75 17.98 25.15 -2.33
N MET A 76 19.26 25.22 -1.98
CA MET A 76 19.74 25.72 -0.69
C MET A 76 20.70 26.90 -0.82
N ASN A 77 20.86 27.45 -2.03
CA ASN A 77 21.94 28.39 -2.35
C ASN A 77 21.41 29.75 -2.80
N ASN A 78 20.21 29.79 -3.36
CA ASN A 78 19.70 30.95 -4.06
C ASN A 78 18.48 31.56 -3.35
N LYS A 79 18.34 32.86 -3.56
CA LYS A 79 17.10 33.59 -3.26
C LYS A 79 16.21 33.57 -4.49
N TYR A 80 14.90 33.60 -4.27
CA TYR A 80 13.92 33.56 -5.35
C TYR A 80 12.93 34.72 -5.22
N PRO A 81 12.56 35.40 -6.32
CA PRO A 81 11.56 36.45 -6.28
C PRO A 81 10.16 35.87 -5.97
N ALA A 82 9.18 36.76 -5.84
CA ALA A 82 7.77 36.37 -5.82
C ALA A 82 7.42 35.56 -7.09
N GLY A 83 6.53 34.57 -6.93
CA GLY A 83 6.22 33.57 -7.95
C GLY A 83 6.13 32.18 -7.32
N ARG A 84 6.35 31.13 -8.14
CA ARG A 84 6.20 29.72 -7.76
C ARG A 84 6.94 29.39 -6.46
N GLY A 85 8.23 29.71 -6.36
CA GLY A 85 8.97 29.68 -5.10
C GLY A 85 10.30 28.95 -5.20
N ARG A 86 10.71 28.31 -4.11
CA ARG A 86 12.01 27.63 -4.00
C ARG A 86 12.00 26.35 -4.85
N PRO A 87 12.99 26.12 -5.73
CA PRO A 87 13.06 24.90 -6.52
C PRO A 87 13.16 23.65 -5.65
N SER A 88 12.36 22.64 -6.00
CA SER A 88 12.29 21.35 -5.32
C SER A 88 11.84 20.28 -6.32
N VAL A 89 11.53 19.09 -5.84
CA VAL A 89 11.14 17.95 -6.65
C VAL A 89 9.89 17.28 -6.08
N ARG A 90 8.94 16.98 -6.96
CA ARG A 90 7.83 16.06 -6.75
C ARG A 90 7.96 14.96 -7.80
N ILE A 91 8.03 13.71 -7.34
CA ILE A 91 8.07 12.54 -8.19
C ILE A 91 6.87 11.66 -7.93
N GLU A 92 6.31 11.11 -9.00
CA GLU A 92 5.14 10.24 -8.99
C GLU A 92 5.46 8.91 -9.68
N THR A 93 5.04 7.79 -9.12
CA THR A 93 5.33 6.50 -9.74
C THR A 93 4.59 6.36 -11.07
N LYS A 94 5.29 5.86 -12.09
CA LYS A 94 4.67 5.51 -13.39
C LYS A 94 3.63 4.39 -13.28
N THR A 95 3.77 3.57 -12.24
CA THR A 95 2.87 2.45 -11.95
C THR A 95 1.90 2.88 -10.85
N ARG A 96 0.66 2.39 -10.94
CA ARG A 96 -0.40 2.58 -9.95
C ARG A 96 -0.70 1.29 -9.22
N TYR A 97 -1.17 1.41 -7.99
CA TYR A 97 -1.33 0.28 -7.07
C TYR A 97 -2.75 0.22 -6.49
N ASN A 98 -3.24 -0.99 -6.23
CA ASN A 98 -4.54 -1.22 -5.56
C ASN A 98 -4.41 -1.89 -4.19
N SER A 99 -3.21 -2.37 -3.85
CA SER A 99 -2.88 -3.04 -2.59
C SER A 99 -1.39 -3.31 -2.55
N GLY A 100 -0.91 -3.73 -1.39
CA GLY A 100 0.43 -4.28 -1.22
C GLY A 100 1.13 -3.78 0.03
N LEU A 101 2.37 -4.24 0.18
CA LEU A 101 3.29 -3.78 1.21
C LEU A 101 4.29 -2.81 0.60
N PHE A 102 4.36 -1.59 1.13
CA PHE A 102 5.28 -0.53 0.71
C PHE A 102 6.31 -0.31 1.80
N ILE A 103 7.60 -0.47 1.48
CA ILE A 103 8.68 -0.30 2.46
C ILE A 103 9.60 0.83 1.98
N TYR A 104 9.61 1.94 2.72
CA TYR A 104 10.41 3.12 2.46
C TYR A 104 11.51 3.25 3.52
N ASP A 105 12.75 3.01 3.12
CA ASP A 105 13.93 3.09 3.98
C ASP A 105 14.70 4.38 3.70
N ILE A 106 14.78 5.26 4.71
CA ILE A 106 15.44 6.55 4.61
C ILE A 106 16.39 6.80 5.78
N ASP A 107 17.51 7.45 5.51
CA ASP A 107 18.43 7.94 6.55
C ASP A 107 18.11 9.36 6.99
N HIS A 108 17.47 10.13 6.11
CA HIS A 108 17.19 11.54 6.32
C HIS A 108 15.90 11.95 5.60
N MET A 109 15.08 12.77 6.26
CA MET A 109 13.95 13.48 5.66
C MET A 109 14.14 14.99 5.74
N PRO A 110 13.51 15.78 4.86
CA PRO A 110 13.63 17.23 4.90
C PRO A 110 13.19 17.85 6.22
N THR A 111 13.95 18.83 6.69
CA THR A 111 13.56 19.76 7.75
C THR A 111 13.92 21.20 7.36
N GLY A 112 13.43 22.15 8.15
CA GLY A 112 13.74 23.57 7.99
C GLY A 112 12.49 24.42 7.83
N PRO A 113 12.61 25.75 8.02
CA PRO A 113 11.47 26.65 8.13
C PRO A 113 10.49 26.55 6.97
N GLY A 114 9.22 26.27 7.31
CA GLY A 114 8.13 26.19 6.35
C GLY A 114 8.15 24.93 5.47
N SER A 115 9.07 23.99 5.69
CA SER A 115 9.10 22.73 4.95
C SER A 115 7.84 21.88 5.22
N TRP A 116 7.40 21.19 4.18
CA TRP A 116 6.32 20.19 4.22
C TRP A 116 6.71 19.01 3.32
N PRO A 117 7.49 18.06 3.85
CA PRO A 117 7.81 16.82 3.17
C PRO A 117 6.70 15.77 3.27
N ALA A 118 6.52 14.99 2.21
CA ALA A 118 5.57 13.87 2.23
C ALA A 118 6.05 12.65 1.42
N PHE A 119 5.71 11.46 1.92
CA PHE A 119 5.67 10.19 1.19
C PHE A 119 4.28 9.58 1.37
N TRP A 120 3.53 9.53 0.27
CA TRP A 120 2.09 9.33 0.27
C TRP A 120 1.64 8.68 -1.04
N ALA A 121 0.35 8.39 -1.17
CA ALA A 121 -0.22 7.87 -2.39
C ALA A 121 -1.63 8.41 -2.62
N TYR A 122 -2.01 8.68 -3.87
CA TYR A 122 -3.34 9.20 -4.22
C TYR A 122 -3.88 8.65 -5.54
N GLY A 123 -5.20 8.60 -5.67
CA GLY A 123 -5.90 8.20 -6.90
C GLY A 123 -6.34 9.41 -7.73
N ASP A 124 -6.53 9.21 -9.04
CA ASP A 124 -7.07 10.26 -9.92
C ASP A 124 -8.43 10.80 -9.44
N ASN A 125 -8.82 12.00 -9.86
CA ASN A 125 -10.06 12.64 -9.41
C ASN A 125 -10.12 12.78 -7.87
N TRP A 126 -9.02 13.22 -7.27
CA TRP A 126 -8.95 13.45 -5.83
C TRP A 126 -10.11 14.36 -5.34
N PRO A 127 -10.76 14.04 -4.19
CA PRO A 127 -10.47 12.94 -3.27
C PRO A 127 -11.29 11.66 -3.52
N ASP A 128 -11.94 11.52 -4.68
CA ASP A 128 -12.91 10.44 -4.92
C ASP A 128 -12.26 9.03 -4.96
N ASN A 129 -11.00 8.96 -5.39
CA ASN A 129 -10.19 7.74 -5.36
C ASN A 129 -9.14 7.73 -4.24
N GLY A 130 -9.27 8.65 -3.30
CA GLY A 130 -8.60 8.64 -2.01
C GLY A 130 -7.13 9.00 -2.03
N GLU A 131 -6.62 9.20 -0.82
CA GLU A 131 -5.23 9.50 -0.52
C GLU A 131 -4.81 8.86 0.82
N ILE A 132 -3.58 8.36 0.85
CA ILE A 132 -2.93 7.69 1.99
C ILE A 132 -1.61 8.38 2.26
N ASP A 133 -1.54 9.14 3.36
CA ASP A 133 -0.32 9.76 3.85
C ASP A 133 0.39 8.81 4.80
N ILE A 134 1.53 8.28 4.35
CA ILE A 134 2.31 7.28 5.09
C ILE A 134 3.36 7.99 5.97
N LEU A 135 3.98 9.02 5.40
CA LEU A 135 4.88 9.93 6.10
C LEU A 135 4.51 11.34 5.69
N GLU A 136 4.05 12.14 6.64
CA GLU A 136 3.76 13.55 6.42
C GLU A 136 3.94 14.37 7.70
N GLY A 137 4.38 15.61 7.52
CA GLY A 137 4.44 16.60 8.57
C GLY A 137 4.99 17.91 8.05
N ILE A 138 5.04 18.90 8.92
CA ILE A 138 5.57 20.22 8.65
C ILE A 138 6.72 20.55 9.61
N ASP A 139 7.46 21.61 9.30
CA ASP A 139 8.55 22.10 10.14
C ASP A 139 8.16 22.22 11.63
N GLY A 140 9.10 21.90 12.52
CA GLY A 140 8.92 21.92 13.97
C GLY A 140 8.18 20.71 14.56
N MET A 141 7.50 19.89 13.74
CA MET A 141 6.92 18.64 14.22
C MET A 141 8.01 17.62 14.56
N ASN A 142 7.76 16.83 15.60
CA ASN A 142 8.64 15.74 16.02
C ASN A 142 7.97 14.36 15.90
N PHE A 143 6.79 14.32 15.30
CA PHE A 143 6.00 13.11 15.12
C PHE A 143 5.43 13.06 13.70
N ASN A 144 5.25 11.86 13.19
CA ASN A 144 4.65 11.61 11.89
C ASN A 144 3.13 11.71 11.99
N ALA A 145 2.49 12.36 11.01
CA ALA A 145 1.05 12.27 10.78
C ALA A 145 0.80 11.21 9.71
N MET A 146 -0.05 10.23 10.02
CA MET A 146 -0.51 9.22 9.06
C MET A 146 -1.99 9.46 8.86
N THR A 147 -2.38 9.81 7.64
CA THR A 147 -3.71 10.37 7.36
C THR A 147 -4.34 9.70 6.17
N LEU A 148 -5.67 9.55 6.18
CA LEU A 148 -6.43 9.22 4.99
C LEU A 148 -7.37 10.36 4.62
N HIS A 149 -7.42 10.66 3.32
CA HIS A 149 -8.35 11.62 2.73
C HIS A 149 -9.26 10.88 1.74
N THR A 150 -10.57 11.09 1.87
CA THR A 150 -11.58 10.47 1.02
C THR A 150 -12.68 11.47 0.66
N ARG A 151 -13.55 11.09 -0.29
CA ARG A 151 -14.91 11.63 -0.37
C ARG A 151 -15.75 11.19 0.85
N GLN A 152 -17.01 11.64 0.92
CA GLN A 152 -17.90 11.36 2.04
C GLN A 152 -18.12 9.84 2.25
N ASP A 153 -18.49 9.44 3.49
CA ASP A 153 -18.82 8.07 3.91
C ASP A 153 -17.61 7.14 4.15
N CYS A 154 -16.60 7.66 4.85
CA CYS A 154 -15.51 6.88 5.41
C CYS A 154 -15.20 7.38 6.84
N SER A 155 -15.41 6.55 7.85
CA SER A 155 -15.17 6.91 9.26
C SER A 155 -14.54 5.78 10.06
N MET A 156 -13.56 6.16 10.87
CA MET A 156 -12.82 5.33 11.82
C MET A 156 -13.36 5.44 13.25
N SER A 157 -14.51 6.11 13.45
CA SER A 157 -15.11 6.33 14.78
C SER A 157 -15.47 5.03 15.52
N GLN A 158 -15.60 3.92 14.79
CA GLN A 158 -15.88 2.60 15.33
C GLN A 158 -14.65 1.69 15.41
N ASP A 159 -13.46 2.20 15.07
CA ASP A 159 -12.24 1.42 15.18
C ASP A 159 -11.81 1.26 16.64
N ASP A 160 -11.28 0.08 16.94
CA ASP A 160 -10.75 -0.24 18.25
C ASP A 160 -9.34 0.35 18.35
N ASN A 161 -9.18 1.35 19.22
CA ASN A 161 -7.90 2.03 19.43
C ASN A 161 -6.79 1.11 19.97
N THR A 162 -7.10 -0.14 20.37
CA THR A 162 -6.08 -1.14 20.72
C THR A 162 -5.34 -1.72 19.51
N PHE A 163 -5.83 -1.50 18.28
CA PHE A 163 -5.18 -1.98 17.06
C PHE A 163 -4.01 -1.11 16.57
N PHE A 164 -3.79 0.06 17.15
CA PHE A 164 -2.67 0.92 16.81
C PHE A 164 -2.04 1.56 18.05
N SER A 165 -0.78 1.99 17.96
CA SER A 165 -0.04 2.58 19.08
C SER A 165 0.04 4.11 19.04
N GLY A 166 -0.30 4.73 17.91
CA GLY A 166 -0.44 6.18 17.78
C GLY A 166 -1.69 6.71 18.50
N HIS A 167 -2.01 7.98 18.27
CA HIS A 167 -3.20 8.62 18.81
C HIS A 167 -3.89 9.46 17.73
N TRP A 168 -5.22 9.53 17.75
CA TRP A 168 -5.96 10.40 16.84
C TRP A 168 -5.55 11.86 17.04
N ALA A 169 -5.34 12.59 15.94
CA ALA A 169 -5.24 14.04 15.97
C ALA A 169 -6.56 14.66 16.42
N ASP A 170 -6.51 15.84 17.04
CA ASP A 170 -7.70 16.58 17.42
C ASP A 170 -8.32 17.30 16.21
N GLY A 171 -9.64 17.19 16.07
CA GLY A 171 -10.44 17.99 15.15
C GLY A 171 -10.62 19.43 15.64
N SER A 172 -11.30 20.25 14.84
CA SER A 172 -11.54 21.67 15.13
C SER A 172 -12.39 21.92 16.39
N ASN A 173 -13.08 20.89 16.88
CA ASN A 173 -13.82 20.90 18.14
C ASN A 173 -13.09 20.24 19.32
N GLY A 174 -11.82 19.84 19.15
CA GLY A 174 -11.03 19.12 20.16
C GLY A 174 -11.42 17.66 20.39
N GLN A 175 -12.20 17.05 19.48
CA GLN A 175 -12.49 15.61 19.49
C GLN A 175 -11.63 14.87 18.47
N PRO A 176 -11.38 13.56 18.63
CA PRO A 176 -10.63 12.75 17.67
C PRO A 176 -11.10 12.92 16.21
N ALA A 177 -10.18 13.29 15.32
CA ALA A 177 -10.39 13.41 13.88
C ALA A 177 -10.42 12.03 13.21
N THR A 178 -11.57 11.36 13.32
CA THR A 178 -11.79 9.98 12.84
C THR A 178 -12.52 9.91 11.50
N ASN A 179 -13.01 11.01 10.94
CA ASN A 179 -13.72 11.03 9.66
C ASN A 179 -12.74 11.34 8.53
N CYS A 180 -12.61 10.44 7.56
CA CYS A 180 -11.62 10.57 6.50
C CYS A 180 -12.08 11.50 5.38
N TRP A 181 -13.35 11.92 5.40
CA TRP A 181 -13.87 12.88 4.44
C TRP A 181 -13.19 14.25 4.58
N VAL A 182 -12.67 14.78 3.47
CA VAL A 182 -12.02 16.10 3.42
C VAL A 182 -12.95 17.27 3.85
N GLY A 183 -14.27 17.07 3.76
CA GLY A 183 -15.30 18.02 4.17
C GLY A 183 -15.96 17.68 5.52
N ALA A 184 -15.34 16.82 6.33
CA ALA A 184 -15.93 16.35 7.57
C ALA A 184 -16.29 17.50 8.54
N PRO A 185 -17.50 17.50 9.12
CA PRO A 185 -17.85 18.46 10.16
C PRO A 185 -17.00 18.21 11.41
N ASN A 186 -16.73 19.27 12.16
CA ASN A 186 -15.95 19.25 13.40
C ASN A 186 -14.47 18.83 13.28
N GLN A 187 -13.96 18.76 12.05
CA GLN A 187 -12.55 18.65 11.75
C GLN A 187 -12.06 19.96 11.10
N TYR A 188 -10.75 20.14 11.01
CA TYR A 188 -10.19 21.22 10.19
C TYR A 188 -10.47 20.94 8.71
N SER A 189 -10.45 22.01 7.89
CA SER A 189 -10.63 21.86 6.45
C SER A 189 -9.57 20.93 5.88
N ASN A 190 -10.00 19.93 5.10
CA ASN A 190 -9.13 18.90 4.53
C ASN A 190 -8.26 18.15 5.56
N GLN A 191 -8.72 17.95 6.79
CA GLN A 191 -7.92 17.26 7.81
C GLN A 191 -7.80 15.75 7.57
N GLY A 192 -8.82 15.13 6.97
CA GLY A 192 -8.92 13.68 6.89
C GLY A 192 -8.98 13.02 8.27
N CYS A 193 -8.80 11.70 8.30
CA CYS A 193 -8.70 10.95 9.56
C CYS A 193 -7.23 10.68 9.85
N SER A 194 -6.68 11.34 10.88
CA SER A 194 -5.23 11.38 11.10
C SER A 194 -4.84 10.76 12.44
N ILE A 195 -3.88 9.82 12.38
CA ILE A 195 -3.23 9.23 13.56
C ILE A 195 -1.80 9.78 13.63
N GLN A 196 -1.44 10.31 14.80
CA GLN A 196 -0.13 10.88 15.09
C GLN A 196 0.75 9.87 15.85
N GLY A 197 1.97 9.69 15.37
CA GLY A 197 2.99 8.88 16.02
C GLY A 197 3.55 9.54 17.30
N PRO A 198 4.38 8.82 18.08
CA PRO A 198 5.14 9.43 19.16
C PRO A 198 6.28 10.31 18.64
N SER A 199 6.85 11.11 19.55
CA SER A 199 8.07 11.88 19.26
C SER A 199 9.21 11.00 18.78
N GLY A 200 9.95 11.45 17.77
CA GLY A 200 11.06 10.72 17.14
C GLY A 200 10.70 9.98 15.85
N THR A 201 9.45 10.08 15.40
CA THR A 201 8.97 9.45 14.15
C THR A 201 9.03 10.38 12.94
N PHE A 202 9.38 11.65 13.14
CA PHE A 202 9.48 12.64 12.07
C PHE A 202 10.56 13.69 12.38
N GLY A 203 11.03 14.33 11.32
CA GLY A 203 11.89 15.50 11.31
C GLY A 203 13.22 15.29 12.01
N ASP A 204 13.63 16.34 12.71
CA ASP A 204 14.95 16.50 13.31
C ASP A 204 15.36 15.35 14.25
N ARG A 205 14.42 14.87 15.07
CA ARG A 205 14.69 13.75 15.99
C ARG A 205 14.86 12.43 15.26
N PHE A 206 14.10 12.22 14.19
CA PHE A 206 14.23 11.04 13.35
C PHE A 206 15.58 11.05 12.60
N ASN A 207 15.96 12.19 12.03
CA ASN A 207 17.25 12.35 11.34
C ASN A 207 18.44 12.10 12.29
N ARG A 208 18.42 12.67 13.50
CA ARG A 208 19.48 12.44 14.51
C ARG A 208 19.58 10.98 14.98
N ALA A 209 18.51 10.20 14.86
CA ALA A 209 18.52 8.77 15.15
C ALA A 209 19.05 7.90 13.99
N GLY A 210 19.50 8.51 12.89
CA GLY A 210 19.98 7.81 11.70
C GLY A 210 18.86 7.34 10.77
N GLY A 211 17.69 7.98 10.86
CA GLY A 211 16.51 7.67 10.08
C GLY A 211 15.82 6.38 10.51
N GLY A 212 15.31 5.62 9.55
CA GLY A 212 14.45 4.48 9.81
C GLY A 212 13.68 3.99 8.60
N VAL A 213 12.64 3.19 8.87
CA VAL A 213 11.81 2.55 7.86
C VAL A 213 10.35 2.85 8.12
N PHE A 214 9.67 3.36 7.10
CA PHE A 214 8.22 3.50 7.05
C PHE A 214 7.65 2.34 6.25
N VAL A 215 6.63 1.68 6.79
CA VAL A 215 5.96 0.56 6.12
C VAL A 215 4.46 0.80 6.08
N ALA A 216 3.87 0.70 4.90
CA ALA A 216 2.42 0.67 4.73
C ALA A 216 1.97 -0.71 4.22
N GLU A 217 1.06 -1.36 4.92
CA GLU A 217 0.36 -2.57 4.46
C GLU A 217 -1.06 -2.17 4.07
N TRP A 218 -1.34 -2.20 2.77
CA TRP A 218 -2.66 -1.90 2.22
C TRP A 218 -3.31 -3.19 1.73
N ASP A 219 -4.27 -3.68 2.52
CA ASP A 219 -5.22 -4.69 2.10
C ASP A 219 -6.51 -3.98 1.68
N HIS A 220 -6.73 -3.93 0.36
CA HIS A 220 -7.80 -3.19 -0.28
C HIS A 220 -9.18 -3.38 0.38
N ASN A 221 -9.49 -4.59 0.88
CA ASN A 221 -10.82 -4.90 1.40
C ASN A 221 -10.92 -4.89 2.93
N ASN A 222 -9.81 -4.72 3.65
CA ASN A 222 -9.77 -4.99 5.08
C ASN A 222 -9.15 -3.86 5.90
N PHE A 223 -8.00 -3.33 5.49
CA PHE A 223 -7.27 -2.35 6.29
C PHE A 223 -6.19 -1.61 5.52
N ILE A 224 -5.81 -0.46 6.07
CA ILE A 224 -4.52 0.19 5.82
C ILE A 224 -3.80 0.27 7.18
N LYS A 225 -2.57 -0.22 7.24
CA LYS A 225 -1.73 -0.16 8.44
C LYS A 225 -0.41 0.53 8.14
N VAL A 226 0.08 1.31 9.09
CA VAL A 226 1.39 1.97 8.98
C VAL A 226 2.26 1.62 10.19
N TRP A 227 3.49 1.18 9.94
CA TRP A 227 4.55 1.05 10.94
C TRP A 227 5.65 2.06 10.66
N VAL A 228 6.24 2.57 11.73
CA VAL A 228 7.45 3.40 11.68
C VAL A 228 8.48 2.79 12.61
N PHE A 229 9.59 2.33 12.05
CA PHE A 229 10.70 1.77 12.81
C PHE A 229 11.86 2.76 12.80
N SER A 230 12.34 3.18 13.98
CA SER A 230 13.63 3.87 14.06
C SER A 230 14.74 2.95 13.54
N ARG A 231 15.84 3.52 13.04
CA ARG A 231 16.95 2.74 12.45
C ARG A 231 17.40 1.55 13.31
N SER A 232 17.46 1.72 14.62
CA SER A 232 17.88 0.68 15.59
C SER A 232 16.84 -0.43 15.83
N GLN A 233 15.60 -0.20 15.42
CA GLN A 233 14.45 -1.08 15.67
C GLN A 233 13.92 -1.75 14.39
N VAL A 234 14.60 -1.56 13.25
CA VAL A 234 14.18 -2.15 11.97
C VAL A 234 14.22 -3.69 12.09
N PRO A 235 13.09 -4.37 11.86
CA PRO A 235 13.04 -5.83 11.87
C PRO A 235 14.02 -6.47 10.89
N SER A 236 14.68 -7.57 11.31
CA SER A 236 15.71 -8.22 10.50
C SER A 236 15.16 -8.82 9.21
N ASP A 237 13.90 -9.25 9.20
CA ASP A 237 13.21 -9.81 8.05
C ASP A 237 13.01 -8.77 6.93
N ILE A 238 12.81 -7.48 7.28
CA ILE A 238 12.82 -6.37 6.30
C ILE A 238 14.19 -6.24 5.65
N THR A 239 15.26 -6.19 6.45
CA THR A 239 16.64 -6.02 5.93
C THR A 239 17.13 -7.22 5.13
N GLN A 240 16.65 -8.43 5.46
CA GLN A 240 16.92 -9.67 4.73
C GLN A 240 16.06 -9.83 3.46
N GLY A 241 15.08 -8.95 3.24
CA GLY A 241 14.20 -9.02 2.06
C GLY A 241 13.17 -10.14 2.13
N ASN A 242 12.66 -10.46 3.32
CA ASN A 242 11.57 -11.40 3.53
C ASN A 242 10.58 -10.88 4.59
N PRO A 243 9.93 -9.71 4.36
CA PRO A 243 9.12 -9.05 5.37
C PRO A 243 7.89 -9.86 5.77
N ASN A 244 7.62 -9.92 7.07
CA ASN A 244 6.44 -10.56 7.66
C ASN A 244 5.78 -9.62 8.69
N PRO A 245 4.77 -8.83 8.27
CA PRO A 245 4.01 -7.93 9.15
C PRO A 245 3.43 -8.58 10.40
N GLY A 246 3.11 -9.88 10.35
CA GLY A 246 2.55 -10.61 11.49
C GLY A 246 3.48 -10.69 12.71
N ASN A 247 4.78 -10.44 12.55
CA ASN A 247 5.77 -10.49 13.61
C ASN A 247 6.22 -9.11 14.14
N TRP A 248 5.71 -8.01 13.57
CA TRP A 248 6.18 -6.67 13.91
C TRP A 248 5.43 -6.04 15.10
N GLY A 249 4.39 -6.70 15.60
CA GLY A 249 3.54 -6.17 16.67
C GLY A 249 2.54 -5.12 16.18
N THR A 250 2.01 -4.35 17.12
CA THR A 250 0.97 -3.34 16.85
C THR A 250 1.48 -2.25 15.90
N PRO A 251 0.76 -1.95 14.80
CA PRO A 251 1.10 -0.84 13.92
C PRO A 251 0.97 0.51 14.62
N MET A 252 1.63 1.52 14.08
CA MET A 252 1.51 2.90 14.58
C MET A 252 0.16 3.52 14.22
N ALA A 253 -0.36 3.20 13.03
CA ALA A 253 -1.69 3.56 12.58
C ALA A 253 -2.42 2.34 12.01
N TYR A 254 -3.72 2.25 12.27
CA TYR A 254 -4.60 1.23 11.71
C TYR A 254 -5.89 1.91 11.29
N PHE A 255 -6.29 1.68 10.04
CA PHE A 255 -7.54 2.17 9.47
C PHE A 255 -8.32 0.98 8.92
N ARG A 256 -9.53 0.74 9.44
CA ARG A 256 -10.39 -0.33 8.93
C ARG A 256 -11.02 0.07 7.60
N ILE A 257 -10.90 -0.82 6.61
CA ILE A 257 -11.59 -0.72 5.33
C ILE A 257 -12.68 -1.81 5.28
N GLY A 258 -13.85 -1.48 4.74
CA GLY A 258 -15.02 -2.35 4.70
C GLY A 258 -16.32 -1.60 5.01
N SER A 259 -16.97 -1.92 6.13
CA SER A 259 -18.36 -1.49 6.39
C SER A 259 -18.55 0.00 6.63
N ASN A 260 -17.64 0.65 7.37
CA ASN A 260 -17.72 2.08 7.71
C ASN A 260 -16.88 2.97 6.80
N CYS A 261 -16.16 2.36 5.86
CA CYS A 261 -15.33 3.01 4.86
C CYS A 261 -15.18 2.04 3.68
N SER A 262 -15.90 2.29 2.58
CA SER A 262 -15.87 1.40 1.42
C SER A 262 -14.45 1.25 0.85
N PRO A 263 -14.02 0.04 0.43
CA PRO A 263 -12.81 -0.16 -0.38
C PRO A 263 -12.71 0.78 -1.58
N ASP A 264 -13.86 1.12 -2.19
CA ASP A 264 -13.94 1.97 -3.37
C ASP A 264 -13.48 3.42 -3.14
N HIS A 265 -13.15 3.80 -1.90
CA HIS A 265 -12.51 5.10 -1.63
C HIS A 265 -11.05 5.13 -2.04
N PHE A 266 -10.38 3.99 -2.26
CA PHE A 266 -8.95 3.94 -2.58
C PHE A 266 -8.72 3.12 -3.85
N ASN A 267 -8.49 3.78 -4.98
CA ASN A 267 -8.33 3.09 -6.26
C ASN A 267 -7.11 3.59 -7.02
N MET A 268 -6.32 2.65 -7.53
CA MET A 268 -5.23 2.88 -8.48
C MET A 268 -4.33 4.03 -8.03
N LEU A 269 -3.82 3.93 -6.81
CA LEU A 269 -3.03 4.99 -6.20
C LEU A 269 -1.65 5.10 -6.85
N THR A 270 -1.28 6.32 -7.19
CA THR A 270 0.06 6.75 -7.57
C THR A 270 0.82 7.10 -6.30
N VAL A 271 2.02 6.56 -6.12
CA VAL A 271 2.88 6.87 -4.97
C VAL A 271 3.69 8.13 -5.28
N VAL A 272 3.84 9.00 -4.29
CA VAL A 272 4.45 10.32 -4.41
C VAL A 272 5.54 10.50 -3.35
N ILE A 273 6.66 11.11 -3.77
CA ILE A 273 7.63 11.72 -2.86
C ILE A 273 7.79 13.18 -3.25
N ASN A 274 7.57 14.10 -2.32
CA ASN A 274 7.79 15.51 -2.56
C ASN A 274 8.32 16.25 -1.33
N LEU A 275 8.73 17.49 -1.60
CA LEU A 275 8.99 18.51 -0.60
C LEU A 275 8.41 19.82 -1.12
N THR A 276 7.33 20.29 -0.50
CA THR A 276 6.79 21.64 -0.70
C THR A 276 7.17 22.55 0.47
N PHE A 277 6.77 23.82 0.38
CA PHE A 277 6.98 24.80 1.44
C PHE A 277 5.73 25.65 1.65
N CYS A 278 5.46 26.06 2.89
CA CYS A 278 4.33 26.91 3.24
C CYS A 278 2.99 26.30 2.78
N GLY A 279 2.25 27.00 1.92
CA GLY A 279 1.00 26.50 1.36
C GLY A 279 -0.09 26.28 2.42
N ASP A 280 -1.04 25.43 2.03
CA ASP A 280 -2.32 25.25 2.73
C ASP A 280 -2.17 24.73 4.16
N TRP A 281 -1.08 24.03 4.49
CA TRP A 281 -0.81 23.57 5.85
C TRP A 281 0.34 24.34 6.51
N ALA A 282 1.59 24.11 6.08
CA ALA A 282 2.76 24.66 6.76
C ALA A 282 2.74 26.19 6.82
N GLY A 283 2.22 26.86 5.78
CA GLY A 283 2.14 28.32 5.71
C GLY A 283 1.10 28.90 6.66
N ASN A 284 -0.07 28.24 6.75
CA ASN A 284 -1.19 28.68 7.58
C ASN A 284 -0.89 28.62 9.08
N VAL A 285 -0.08 27.65 9.51
CA VAL A 285 0.33 27.52 10.92
C VAL A 285 1.73 28.07 11.21
N TYR A 286 2.39 28.65 10.21
CA TYR A 286 3.73 29.21 10.38
C TYR A 286 3.73 30.39 11.36
N PRO A 287 4.75 30.52 12.24
CA PRO A 287 4.88 31.68 13.12
C PRO A 287 4.97 32.99 12.31
N GLY A 288 4.01 33.89 12.51
CA GLY A 288 3.90 35.14 11.73
C GLY A 288 3.03 35.02 10.48
N GLY A 289 2.42 33.86 10.23
CA GLY A 289 1.45 33.61 9.17
C GLY A 289 2.07 33.32 7.80
N PRO A 290 1.22 33.11 6.78
CA PRO A 290 1.65 32.69 5.45
C PRO A 290 2.71 33.60 4.84
N GLN A 291 2.56 34.93 4.92
CA GLN A 291 3.50 35.89 4.33
C GLN A 291 4.89 35.82 4.99
N ALA A 292 4.96 35.56 6.30
CA ALA A 292 6.22 35.34 6.99
C ALA A 292 6.88 34.03 6.52
N CYS A 293 6.08 33.00 6.25
CA CYS A 293 6.56 31.75 5.68
C CYS A 293 7.15 32.00 4.28
N GLU A 294 6.41 32.65 3.38
CA GLU A 294 6.87 32.85 2.00
C GLU A 294 8.15 33.69 1.94
N SER A 295 8.24 34.77 2.73
CA SER A 295 9.46 35.60 2.81
C SER A 295 10.63 34.82 3.39
N THR A 296 10.40 34.00 4.43
CA THR A 296 11.46 33.15 4.99
C THR A 296 11.99 32.18 3.92
N VAL A 297 11.09 31.47 3.23
CA VAL A 297 11.44 30.48 2.21
C VAL A 297 12.14 31.10 1.02
N ARG A 298 11.75 32.29 0.57
CA ARG A 298 12.37 32.96 -0.58
C ARG A 298 13.72 33.58 -0.26
N ASP A 299 13.87 34.22 0.90
CA ASP A 299 14.97 35.15 1.14
C ASP A 299 16.15 34.57 1.92
N ASN A 300 16.01 33.35 2.45
CA ASN A 300 16.94 32.75 3.41
C ASN A 300 17.45 31.34 3.01
N PRO A 301 18.14 31.19 1.87
CA PRO A 301 18.65 29.89 1.41
C PRO A 301 19.48 29.12 2.45
N GLN A 302 20.20 29.84 3.31
CA GLN A 302 21.02 29.26 4.37
C GLN A 302 20.24 28.44 5.42
N LEU A 303 18.91 28.60 5.50
CA LEU A 303 18.05 27.86 6.43
C LEU A 303 17.61 26.48 5.89
N PHE A 304 17.92 26.16 4.64
CA PHE A 304 17.43 24.95 3.96
C PHE A 304 18.49 23.85 3.87
N THR A 305 19.55 23.93 4.67
CA THR A 305 20.68 22.97 4.62
C THR A 305 20.25 21.52 4.88
N ASP A 306 19.17 21.31 5.62
CA ASP A 306 18.57 20.01 5.93
C ASP A 306 17.28 19.72 5.12
N ALA A 307 16.99 20.51 4.08
CA ALA A 307 15.80 20.36 3.24
C ALA A 307 16.00 19.29 2.14
N TYR A 308 16.33 18.05 2.55
CA TYR A 308 16.56 16.94 1.62
C TYR A 308 16.21 15.56 2.20
N TRP A 309 15.83 14.67 1.29
CA TRP A 309 15.71 13.23 1.51
C TRP A 309 17.05 12.53 1.27
N ILE A 310 17.37 11.54 2.08
CA ILE A 310 18.35 10.48 1.77
C ILE A 310 17.66 9.14 1.83
N ILE A 311 17.48 8.52 0.68
CA ILE A 311 16.70 7.31 0.49
C ILE A 311 17.65 6.16 0.20
N ASN A 312 17.55 5.10 1.01
CA ASN A 312 18.28 3.87 0.77
C ASN A 312 17.58 3.03 -0.30
N TYR A 313 16.28 2.81 -0.15
CA TYR A 313 15.44 2.16 -1.15
C TYR A 313 13.95 2.40 -0.89
N LEU A 314 13.16 2.16 -1.93
CA LEU A 314 11.71 1.92 -1.83
C LEU A 314 11.41 0.57 -2.48
N LYS A 315 10.74 -0.34 -1.76
CA LYS A 315 10.41 -1.72 -2.22
C LYS A 315 8.90 -1.94 -2.22
N PHE A 316 8.33 -2.28 -3.39
CA PHE A 316 6.88 -2.34 -3.61
C PHE A 316 6.45 -3.04 -4.91
N PRO A 317 5.16 -3.42 -4.98
CA PRO A 317 4.43 -4.06 -3.90
C PRO A 317 5.05 -5.43 -3.62
N TRP A 318 4.93 -5.85 -2.37
CA TRP A 318 4.93 -7.27 -2.13
C TRP A 318 3.51 -7.78 -2.31
N VAL A 319 3.29 -8.68 -3.26
CA VAL A 319 1.97 -9.29 -3.49
C VAL A 319 1.94 -10.64 -2.78
N ILE A 320 0.82 -10.95 -2.14
CA ILE A 320 0.56 -12.30 -1.61
C ILE A 320 0.40 -13.23 -2.82
N GLU A 321 1.38 -14.09 -3.05
CA GLU A 321 1.17 -15.23 -3.94
C GLU A 321 0.34 -16.25 -3.15
N LEU A 322 -0.94 -16.38 -3.48
CA LEU A 322 -1.72 -17.56 -3.09
C LEU A 322 -1.09 -18.78 -3.79
N LYS A 323 0.00 -19.30 -3.24
CA LYS A 323 0.44 -20.64 -3.62
C LYS A 323 -0.72 -21.55 -3.30
N ASN A 324 -1.31 -22.15 -4.33
CA ASN A 324 -2.16 -23.32 -4.18
C ASN A 324 -1.36 -24.34 -3.36
N ILE A 325 -1.53 -24.33 -2.03
CA ILE A 325 -1.12 -25.41 -1.18
C ILE A 325 -2.05 -26.55 -1.59
N LEU A 326 -1.61 -27.31 -2.59
CA LEU A 326 -2.05 -28.68 -2.74
C LEU A 326 -1.76 -29.32 -1.39
N LEU A 327 -2.82 -29.47 -0.59
CA LEU A 327 -2.86 -30.31 0.61
C LEU A 327 -2.53 -31.73 0.15
N ARG A 328 -1.24 -32.01 -0.06
CA ARG A 328 -0.75 -33.37 -0.22
C ARG A 328 -0.73 -33.97 1.18
N ASN A 329 -1.69 -34.86 1.36
CA ASN A 329 -1.74 -35.89 2.38
C ASN A 329 -1.89 -35.37 3.80
N LEU A 330 -3.15 -35.28 4.23
CA LEU A 330 -3.74 -36.11 5.28
C LEU A 330 -5.25 -35.80 5.24
N PHE A 331 -6.07 -36.84 5.03
CA PHE A 331 -7.53 -36.82 4.88
C PHE A 331 -8.07 -36.54 3.45
N ASN A 332 -8.80 -37.52 2.93
CA ASN A 332 -9.61 -37.43 1.71
C ASN A 332 -10.72 -36.38 1.91
N ILE A 333 -10.44 -35.12 1.60
CA ILE A 333 -11.44 -34.07 1.50
C ILE A 333 -11.66 -33.79 0.02
N ASN A 334 -12.85 -34.14 -0.49
CA ASN A 334 -13.28 -33.70 -1.82
C ASN A 334 -13.71 -32.23 -1.72
N ILE A 335 -12.95 -31.33 -2.36
CA ILE A 335 -13.32 -29.93 -2.50
C ILE A 335 -13.95 -29.76 -3.89
N ASN A 336 -15.27 -29.54 -3.94
CA ASN A 336 -15.94 -29.14 -5.18
C ASN A 336 -15.88 -27.61 -5.30
N VAL A 337 -15.14 -27.11 -6.28
CA VAL A 337 -15.10 -25.68 -6.63
C VAL A 337 -16.07 -25.45 -7.78
N ASN A 338 -17.19 -24.78 -7.51
CA ASN A 338 -18.08 -24.28 -8.56
C ASN A 338 -17.66 -22.86 -8.94
N VAL A 339 -17.16 -22.69 -10.15
CA VAL A 339 -16.86 -21.37 -10.73
C VAL A 339 -18.07 -20.96 -11.57
N ASN A 340 -18.77 -19.91 -11.16
CA ASN A 340 -19.81 -19.30 -11.97
C ASN A 340 -19.21 -18.11 -12.70
N VAL A 341 -19.15 -18.17 -14.03
CA VAL A 341 -18.74 -17.07 -14.88
C VAL A 341 -20.01 -16.44 -15.44
N ASN A 342 -20.37 -15.26 -14.95
CA ASN A 342 -21.42 -14.44 -15.55
C ASN A 342 -20.75 -13.54 -16.60
N ASN A 343 -20.97 -13.82 -17.88
CA ASN A 343 -20.61 -12.87 -18.93
C ASN A 343 -21.81 -11.94 -19.16
N GLU A 344 -21.72 -10.70 -18.68
CA GLU A 344 -22.58 -9.63 -19.18
C GLU A 344 -21.90 -9.02 -20.42
N TYR A 345 -22.51 -9.20 -21.59
CA TYR A 345 -22.09 -8.54 -22.82
C TYR A 345 -22.95 -7.30 -23.02
N ASN A 346 -22.31 -6.13 -23.09
CA ASN A 346 -22.97 -4.91 -23.55
C ASN A 346 -22.72 -4.78 -25.05
N CYS A 347 -23.77 -4.93 -25.86
CA CYS A 347 -23.70 -4.76 -27.32
C CYS A 347 -24.32 -3.41 -27.69
N ASP A 348 -23.50 -2.46 -28.13
CA ASP A 348 -23.96 -1.32 -28.93
C ASP A 348 -24.20 -1.81 -30.37
N GLY A 349 -25.47 -1.85 -30.79
CA GLY A 349 -25.89 -2.10 -32.18
C GLY A 349 -26.57 -3.46 -32.42
N ASP A 350 -27.75 -3.39 -33.04
CA ASP A 350 -28.68 -4.46 -33.46
C ASP A 350 -28.15 -5.91 -33.42
N CYS A 351 -28.44 -6.61 -32.32
CA CYS A 351 -28.44 -8.07 -32.25
C CYS A 351 -29.64 -8.53 -31.41
N GLU A 352 -30.50 -9.36 -31.98
CA GLU A 352 -31.66 -9.95 -31.31
C GLU A 352 -31.25 -10.67 -30.00
N ARG A 353 -31.97 -10.40 -28.91
CA ARG A 353 -31.83 -11.13 -27.64
C ARG A 353 -32.07 -12.63 -27.85
N ARG A 354 -31.06 -13.45 -27.58
CA ARG A 354 -31.24 -14.84 -27.16
C ARG A 354 -30.62 -15.04 -25.78
N ASP A 355 -31.48 -15.15 -24.77
CA ASP A 355 -31.10 -15.68 -23.47
C ASP A 355 -30.62 -17.13 -23.64
N THR A 356 -29.31 -17.34 -23.47
CA THR A 356 -28.77 -18.68 -23.22
C THR A 356 -27.84 -18.62 -22.03
N SER A 357 -28.37 -18.95 -20.85
CA SER A 357 -27.57 -19.28 -19.68
C SER A 357 -26.91 -20.66 -19.90
N GLN A 358 -25.67 -20.70 -20.35
CA GLN A 358 -24.88 -21.93 -20.34
C GLN A 358 -24.14 -22.08 -19.02
N SER A 359 -24.69 -22.90 -18.11
CA SER A 359 -23.94 -23.46 -16.99
C SER A 359 -23.08 -24.62 -17.51
N THR A 360 -21.75 -24.46 -17.51
CA THR A 360 -20.84 -25.58 -17.75
C THR A 360 -20.34 -26.11 -16.41
N SER A 361 -20.80 -27.31 -16.04
CA SER A 361 -20.27 -28.06 -14.90
C SER A 361 -19.25 -29.07 -15.41
N THR A 362 -17.96 -28.85 -15.15
CA THR A 362 -16.91 -29.82 -15.47
C THR A 362 -16.55 -30.58 -14.19
N SER A 363 -16.82 -31.88 -14.17
CA SER A 363 -16.37 -32.78 -13.08
C SER A 363 -15.23 -33.64 -13.61
N PHE A 364 -14.13 -33.71 -12.86
CA PHE A 364 -13.02 -34.61 -13.16
C PHE A 364 -12.92 -35.68 -12.07
N THR A 365 -12.87 -36.94 -12.49
CA THR A 365 -12.47 -38.07 -11.64
C THR A 365 -11.17 -38.61 -12.20
N GLU A 366 -10.14 -38.72 -11.36
CA GLU A 366 -8.86 -39.30 -11.76
C GLU A 366 -8.59 -40.53 -10.87
N GLU A 367 -8.56 -41.72 -11.49
CA GLU A 367 -7.93 -42.91 -10.91
C GLU A 367 -6.49 -42.99 -11.43
N VAL A 368 -5.51 -43.10 -10.53
CA VAL A 368 -4.09 -43.17 -10.87
C VAL A 368 -3.72 -44.60 -11.31
N PRO A 369 -3.21 -44.85 -12.53
CA PRO A 369 -2.63 -46.14 -12.90
C PRO A 369 -1.19 -46.27 -12.40
N GLN A 370 -0.79 -47.48 -12.00
CA GLN A 370 0.58 -47.78 -11.56
C GLN A 370 1.61 -47.70 -12.71
N ARG A 371 2.83 -47.23 -12.35
CA ARG A 371 3.98 -46.95 -13.22
C ARG A 371 4.39 -48.09 -14.16
N SER A 372 4.84 -47.72 -15.37
CA SER A 372 5.99 -48.35 -16.03
C SER A 372 6.74 -47.36 -16.94
N ASN A 373 8.01 -47.68 -17.22
CA ASN A 373 9.09 -46.81 -17.67
C ASN A 373 8.91 -46.04 -19.00
N GLY A 374 9.46 -44.82 -19.01
CA GLY A 374 10.24 -44.30 -20.14
C GLY A 374 9.50 -43.52 -21.22
N GLN A 375 9.16 -42.25 -20.97
CA GLN A 375 9.02 -41.21 -22.00
C GLN A 375 9.11 -39.81 -21.37
N LYS A 376 9.74 -38.85 -22.08
CA LYS A 376 9.93 -37.46 -21.63
C LYS A 376 8.59 -36.77 -21.38
N GLU A 377 8.41 -36.24 -20.18
CA GLU A 377 7.20 -35.57 -19.72
C GLU A 377 7.20 -34.09 -20.17
N GLN A 378 6.28 -33.70 -21.05
CA GLN A 378 5.88 -32.30 -21.21
C GLN A 378 4.87 -31.98 -20.11
N THR A 379 5.18 -31.02 -19.24
CA THR A 379 4.30 -30.57 -18.15
C THR A 379 2.97 -30.07 -18.72
N GLN A 380 1.83 -30.53 -18.17
CA GLN A 380 0.46 -30.19 -18.63
C GLN A 380 0.16 -28.68 -18.70
N THR A 381 0.95 -27.81 -18.04
CA THR A 381 0.91 -26.35 -18.19
C THR A 381 1.15 -25.88 -19.63
N GLU A 382 1.98 -26.60 -20.39
CA GLU A 382 2.28 -26.33 -21.81
C GLU A 382 1.13 -26.70 -22.75
N ARG A 383 0.32 -27.72 -22.40
CA ARG A 383 -0.91 -28.07 -23.13
C ARG A 383 -2.04 -27.09 -22.83
N LEU A 384 -2.18 -26.67 -21.56
CA LEU A 384 -3.21 -25.71 -21.15
C LEU A 384 -3.08 -24.35 -21.86
N LYS A 385 -1.85 -23.86 -22.07
CA LYS A 385 -1.60 -22.61 -22.83
C LYS A 385 -1.91 -22.74 -24.33
N ARG A 386 -1.70 -23.93 -24.92
CA ARG A 386 -1.92 -24.16 -26.35
C ARG A 386 -3.41 -24.31 -26.70
N ASP A 387 -4.20 -24.92 -25.83
CA ASP A 387 -5.62 -25.13 -26.09
C ASP A 387 -6.47 -23.87 -25.83
N ILE A 388 -6.04 -22.96 -24.94
CA ILE A 388 -6.75 -21.69 -24.67
C ILE A 388 -6.44 -20.63 -25.74
N CYS A 389 -5.24 -20.61 -26.35
CA CYS A 389 -4.90 -19.63 -27.39
C CYS A 389 -5.36 -20.01 -28.81
N SER A 390 -5.94 -21.20 -29.04
CA SER A 390 -6.32 -21.64 -30.39
C SER A 390 -7.79 -21.36 -30.77
N ARG A 391 -8.60 -20.81 -29.84
CA ARG A 391 -10.04 -20.57 -30.07
C ARG A 391 -10.59 -19.34 -29.33
N SER A 392 -10.10 -18.14 -29.61
CA SER A 392 -10.89 -16.89 -29.53
C SER A 392 -10.00 -15.67 -29.73
N SER A 393 -10.26 -14.90 -30.77
CA SER A 393 -9.68 -13.58 -31.01
C SER A 393 -10.49 -12.50 -30.29
N VAL A 394 -10.62 -12.53 -28.95
CA VAL A 394 -11.21 -11.44 -28.15
C VAL A 394 -10.69 -11.51 -26.71
N SER A 395 -10.23 -10.38 -26.16
CA SER A 395 -9.73 -10.22 -24.79
C SER A 395 -10.90 -10.01 -23.79
N PRO A 396 -10.98 -10.73 -22.65
CA PRO A 396 -12.03 -10.48 -21.66
C PRO A 396 -11.61 -9.44 -20.60
N LEU A 397 -12.43 -8.40 -20.43
CA LEU A 397 -12.48 -7.48 -19.29
C LEU A 397 -13.66 -7.92 -18.40
N GLY A 398 -13.41 -8.42 -17.18
CA GLY A 398 -14.50 -8.75 -16.25
C GLY A 398 -14.02 -9.46 -14.98
N SER A 399 -14.58 -9.08 -13.81
CA SER A 399 -14.25 -9.64 -12.49
C SER A 399 -15.00 -10.96 -12.24
N ALA A 400 -14.29 -12.02 -11.81
CA ALA A 400 -14.91 -13.27 -11.36
C ALA A 400 -15.25 -13.22 -9.86
N ARG A 401 -16.46 -13.66 -9.47
CA ARG A 401 -16.85 -13.87 -8.06
C ARG A 401 -16.82 -15.37 -7.74
N ILE A 402 -16.10 -15.75 -6.68
CA ILE A 402 -15.99 -17.14 -6.21
C ILE A 402 -16.88 -17.31 -4.97
N ARG A 403 -17.77 -18.32 -4.96
CA ARG A 403 -18.47 -18.79 -3.75
C ARG A 403 -18.02 -20.21 -3.42
N ILE A 404 -17.60 -20.43 -2.17
CA ILE A 404 -17.19 -21.73 -1.65
C ILE A 404 -18.35 -22.29 -0.81
N ALA A 405 -18.81 -23.50 -1.13
CA ALA A 405 -19.80 -24.22 -0.31
C ALA A 405 -19.18 -25.55 0.16
N LEU A 406 -19.19 -25.77 1.48
CA LEU A 406 -18.73 -27.03 2.08
C LEU A 406 -19.93 -27.98 2.22
N THR A 407 -19.85 -29.17 1.64
CA THR A 407 -20.83 -30.24 1.88
C THR A 407 -20.11 -31.48 2.40
N GLN A 408 -20.57 -32.01 3.54
CA GLN A 408 -20.05 -33.27 4.08
C GLN A 408 -20.75 -34.46 3.38
N PRO A 409 -20.02 -35.54 3.03
CA PRO A 409 -20.64 -36.73 2.47
C PRO A 409 -21.49 -37.47 3.51
N ARG A 410 -22.73 -37.86 3.15
CA ARG A 410 -23.51 -38.84 3.92
C ARG A 410 -22.83 -40.20 3.86
N ALA A 411 -22.58 -40.81 5.02
CA ALA A 411 -22.08 -42.18 5.12
C ALA A 411 -23.10 -43.20 4.57
N THR A 412 -22.74 -43.94 3.52
CA THR A 412 -23.48 -45.10 3.05
C THR A 412 -23.12 -46.32 3.89
N LYS A 413 -24.08 -46.83 4.68
CA LYS A 413 -23.97 -48.15 5.34
C LYS A 413 -23.96 -49.24 4.26
N ARG A 414 -22.86 -49.97 4.10
CA ARG A 414 -22.86 -51.28 3.43
C ARG A 414 -23.58 -52.29 4.32
N ARG A 415 -24.67 -52.89 3.82
CA ARG A 415 -25.24 -54.13 4.36
C ARG A 415 -24.32 -55.28 3.94
N ASN A 416 -23.80 -56.03 4.91
CA ASN A 416 -23.21 -57.34 4.65
C ASN A 416 -24.36 -58.37 4.57
N GLU A 417 -24.48 -59.04 3.43
CA GLU A 417 -25.18 -60.31 3.30
C GLU A 417 -24.19 -61.43 3.62
N ASN A 418 -24.54 -62.30 4.58
CA ASN A 418 -24.34 -63.76 4.58
C ASN A 418 -24.50 -64.35 6.00
N ARG A 419 -25.72 -64.80 6.33
CA ARG A 419 -26.05 -66.20 6.66
C ARG A 419 -27.55 -66.35 6.90
#